data_AF-A0AA96QGJ5-F1
#
_entry.id   AF-A0AA96QGJ5-F1
#
_cell.length_a   1.000
_cell.length_b   1.000
_cell.length_c   1.000
_cell.angle_alpha   90.00
_cell.angle_beta   90.00
_cell.angle_gamma   90.00
#
_symmetry.space_group_name_H-M   'P 1'
#
loop_
_entity.id
_entity.type
_entity.pdbx_description
1 polymer ?
#
loop_
_entity_poly.entity_id
_entity_poly.type
_entity_poly.pdbx_seq_one_letter_code
_entity_poly.pdbx_strand_id
1 'polypeptide(L)'
;MEIGEEWAYRARQHDPIARVKVLRIGTNRPPRVLIKFVADEHEGREEWVSPARLKTTWDRAAVWEANDKRWADLREASWRPRDDRERLAAQMVLADRTSLQCLSTGYSTNEGILFINDMTALTKLLDTEAAELTKDPLSIADDDGSWAVPFATMLVIAKKAAQVLADDVLAEIERDEAEARLEAVHGRYYGSRRGEGHYIGAEICAEVDERYIPARELVRERCGQGAAERQDELKALRDEVFRLGKLVEQAITELRCWDTPAADGLEKKLGIPIETLRRSQRSSD
;
A
#
# COMPACT_ATOMS: atom_id res chain seq x y z
N MET A 1 12.92 19.41 28.08
CA MET A 1 11.84 20.36 28.46
C MET A 1 11.99 20.63 29.94
N GLU A 2 12.44 21.84 30.25
CA GLU A 2 12.75 22.30 31.61
C GLU A 2 12.03 23.61 31.91
N ILE A 3 11.89 23.93 33.20
CA ILE A 3 11.31 25.20 33.63
C ILE A 3 12.26 26.33 33.24
N GLY A 4 11.71 27.39 32.64
CA GLY A 4 12.46 28.54 32.16
C GLY A 4 12.87 28.46 30.69
N GLU A 5 12.80 27.29 30.06
CA GLU A 5 13.04 27.15 28.62
C GLU A 5 11.96 27.84 27.80
N GLU A 6 12.34 28.28 26.61
CA GLU A 6 11.42 28.84 25.63
C GLU A 6 11.14 27.86 24.50
N TRP A 7 9.87 27.78 24.12
CA TRP A 7 9.36 26.78 23.21
C TRP A 7 8.45 27.41 22.15
N ALA A 8 8.40 26.78 20.98
CA ALA A 8 7.40 27.05 19.95
C ALA A 8 6.09 26.35 20.33
N TYR A 9 5.06 27.14 20.62
CA TYR A 9 3.71 26.68 20.93
C TYR A 9 2.81 26.78 19.71
N ARG A 10 2.01 25.74 19.45
CA ARG A 10 0.96 25.76 18.42
C ARG A 10 -0.37 25.29 19.01
N ALA A 11 -1.40 26.15 18.94
CA ALA A 11 -2.71 25.87 19.52
C ALA A 11 -3.50 24.82 18.74
N ARG A 12 -3.58 24.95 17.41
CA ARG A 12 -4.16 24.00 16.45
C ARG A 12 -3.23 23.76 15.28
N GLN A 13 -3.44 22.67 14.52
CA GLN A 13 -2.52 22.21 13.47
C GLN A 13 -2.11 23.29 12.44
N HIS A 14 -3.02 24.21 12.10
CA HIS A 14 -2.80 25.27 11.11
C HIS A 14 -2.53 26.65 11.71
N ASP A 15 -2.49 26.77 13.05
CA ASP A 15 -2.21 28.05 13.69
C ASP A 15 -0.71 28.38 13.62
N PRO A 16 -0.34 29.67 13.54
CA PRO A 16 1.05 30.08 13.63
C PRO A 16 1.66 29.67 14.98
N ILE A 17 2.97 29.47 14.98
CA ILE A 17 3.69 29.20 16.22
C ILE A 17 3.88 30.49 17.03
N ALA A 18 3.72 30.40 18.35
CA ALA A 18 3.97 31.49 19.27
C ALA A 18 5.14 31.15 20.21
N ARG A 19 5.93 32.16 20.57
CA ARG A 19 7.01 32.02 21.56
C ARG A 19 6.42 31.97 22.96
N VAL A 20 6.69 30.90 23.69
CA VAL A 20 6.23 30.72 25.06
C VAL A 20 7.38 30.32 25.97
N LYS A 21 7.28 30.67 27.26
CA LYS A 21 8.21 30.24 28.30
C LYS A 21 7.54 29.21 29.21
N VAL A 22 8.22 28.11 29.50
CA VAL A 22 7.73 27.09 30.44
C VAL A 22 7.86 27.62 31.87
N LEU A 23 6.75 27.73 32.58
CA LEU A 23 6.74 28.18 33.97
C LEU A 23 6.71 27.01 34.97
N ARG A 24 5.89 25.99 34.69
CA ARG A 24 5.74 24.82 35.56
C ARG A 24 5.40 23.57 34.76
N ILE A 25 5.87 22.41 35.24
CA ILE A 25 5.51 21.10 34.70
C ILE A 25 4.59 20.43 35.72
N GLY A 26 3.37 20.10 35.31
CA GLY A 26 2.37 19.46 36.15
C GLY A 26 2.68 17.97 36.35
N THR A 27 2.46 17.48 37.56
CA THR A 27 2.73 16.08 37.96
C THR A 27 1.50 15.17 37.83
N ASN A 28 0.30 15.76 37.70
CA ASN A 28 -0.96 15.02 37.58
C ASN A 28 -1.16 14.46 36.17
N ARG A 29 -1.92 13.35 36.06
CA ARG A 29 -2.31 12.77 34.76
C ARG A 29 -3.67 13.32 34.30
N PRO A 30 -3.84 13.67 33.00
CA PRO A 30 -2.82 13.70 31.96
C PRO A 30 -1.81 14.84 32.14
N PRO A 31 -0.55 14.68 31.68
CA PRO A 31 0.50 15.67 31.90
C PRO A 31 0.13 17.03 31.27
N ARG A 32 0.38 18.10 32.02
CA ARG A 32 0.14 19.49 31.60
C ARG A 32 1.37 20.33 31.87
N VAL A 33 1.57 21.37 31.07
CA VAL A 33 2.65 22.34 31.24
C VAL A 33 2.04 23.73 31.33
N LEU A 34 2.38 24.49 32.36
CA LEU A 34 2.01 25.88 32.47
C LEU A 34 3.00 26.70 31.65
N ILE A 35 2.48 27.40 30.66
CA ILE A 35 3.26 28.25 29.76
C ILE A 35 2.86 29.71 29.93
N LYS A 36 3.78 30.62 29.62
CA LYS A 36 3.54 32.05 29.51
C LYS A 36 3.90 32.54 28.12
N PHE A 37 2.99 33.26 27.47
CA PHE A 37 3.29 33.89 26.18
C PHE A 37 4.30 35.02 26.35
N VAL A 38 5.32 35.03 25.49
CA VAL A 38 6.43 36.01 25.58
C VAL A 38 6.09 37.32 24.84
N ALA A 39 5.26 37.25 23.80
CA ALA A 39 4.88 38.44 23.02
C ALA A 39 3.93 39.35 23.81
N ASP A 40 4.17 40.67 23.73
CA ASP A 40 3.42 41.69 24.48
C ASP A 40 1.93 41.73 24.13
N GLU A 41 1.57 41.35 22.90
CA GLU A 41 0.17 41.24 22.42
C GLU A 41 -0.68 40.24 23.21
N HIS A 42 -0.04 39.34 23.97
CA HIS A 42 -0.72 38.38 24.83
C HIS A 42 -0.77 38.82 26.29
N GLU A 43 -0.30 40.03 26.62
CA GLU A 43 -0.37 40.65 27.95
C GLU A 43 0.13 39.74 29.09
N GLY A 44 1.12 38.88 28.79
CA GLY A 44 1.67 37.93 29.74
C GLY A 44 0.73 36.79 30.15
N ARG A 45 -0.29 36.49 29.34
CA ARG A 45 -1.23 35.39 29.54
C ARG A 45 -0.50 34.08 29.84
N GLU A 46 -1.05 33.35 30.80
CA GLU A 46 -0.59 32.01 31.19
C GLU A 46 -1.65 30.96 30.90
N GLU A 47 -1.24 29.77 30.46
CA GLU A 47 -2.17 28.68 30.14
C GLU A 47 -1.57 27.31 30.46
N TRP A 48 -2.41 26.40 30.97
CA TRP A 48 -2.05 24.98 31.08
C TRP A 48 -2.34 24.26 29.77
N VAL A 49 -1.28 23.77 29.11
CA VAL A 49 -1.38 23.10 27.81
C VAL A 49 -0.92 21.65 27.87
N SER A 50 -1.32 20.86 26.87
CA SER A 50 -0.72 19.55 26.63
C SER A 50 0.74 19.72 26.17
N PRO A 51 1.71 18.93 26.67
CA PRO A 51 3.08 18.91 26.16
C PRO A 51 3.15 18.77 24.63
N ALA A 52 2.22 18.04 24.01
CA ALA A 52 2.18 17.84 22.55
C ALA A 52 1.93 19.12 21.72
N ARG A 53 1.51 20.23 22.36
CA ARG A 53 1.40 21.55 21.73
C ARG A 53 2.72 22.32 21.68
N LEU A 54 3.73 21.88 22.43
CA LEU A 54 5.09 22.41 22.40
C LEU A 54 5.90 21.60 21.40
N LYS A 55 6.26 22.22 20.27
CA LYS A 55 6.76 21.51 19.08
C LYS A 55 8.27 21.34 19.09
N THR A 56 8.97 22.42 19.42
CA THR A 56 10.42 22.45 19.50
C THR A 56 10.84 23.61 20.41
N THR A 57 12.11 23.67 20.78
CA THR A 57 12.69 24.81 21.48
C THR A 57 12.70 26.05 20.57
N TRP A 58 12.58 27.24 21.15
CA TRP A 58 12.41 28.46 20.34
C TRP A 58 13.61 28.78 19.43
N ASP A 59 14.82 28.42 19.85
CA ASP A 59 16.05 28.52 19.03
C ASP A 59 15.98 27.69 17.74
N ARG A 60 15.15 26.65 17.71
CA ARG A 60 14.91 25.77 16.54
C ARG A 60 13.58 26.03 15.85
N ALA A 61 12.82 27.04 16.27
CA ALA A 61 11.47 27.31 15.78
C ALA A 61 11.43 27.52 14.26
N ALA A 62 12.35 28.32 13.73
CA ALA A 62 12.42 28.63 12.29
C ALA A 62 12.72 27.39 11.43
N VAL A 63 13.64 26.52 11.88
CA VAL A 63 13.97 25.27 11.19
C VAL A 63 12.77 24.33 11.21
N TRP A 64 12.09 24.22 12.35
CA TRP A 64 10.90 23.40 12.49
C TRP A 64 9.74 23.90 11.60
N GLU A 65 9.51 25.21 11.54
CA GLU A 65 8.47 25.81 10.69
C GLU A 65 8.76 25.59 9.20
N ALA A 66 10.02 25.73 8.78
CA ALA A 66 10.44 25.41 7.41
C ALA A 66 10.24 23.92 7.08
N ASN A 67 10.51 23.01 8.01
CA ASN A 67 10.24 21.57 7.83
C ASN A 67 8.74 21.28 7.76
N ASP A 68 7.94 21.86 8.66
CA ASP A 68 6.49 21.69 8.69
C ASP A 68 5.85 22.18 7.39
N LYS A 69 6.33 23.33 6.86
CA LYS A 69 5.92 23.83 5.55
C LYS A 69 6.29 22.87 4.42
N ARG A 70 7.53 22.37 4.38
CA ARG A 70 7.96 21.39 3.36
C ARG A 70 7.05 20.16 3.34
N TRP A 71 6.72 19.62 4.51
CA TRP A 71 5.80 18.50 4.64
C TRP A 71 4.36 18.84 4.23
N ALA A 72 3.88 20.06 4.49
CA ALA A 72 2.58 20.51 4.03
C ALA A 72 2.53 20.60 2.50
N ASP A 73 3.55 21.23 1.89
CA ASP A 73 3.67 21.39 0.43
C ASP A 73 3.76 20.00 -0.26
N LEU A 74 4.51 19.05 0.32
CA LEU A 74 4.58 17.66 -0.16
C LEU A 74 3.22 16.95 -0.12
N ARG A 75 2.45 17.09 0.98
CA ARG A 75 1.11 16.49 1.11
C ARG A 75 0.14 17.09 0.09
N GLU A 76 0.17 18.40 -0.08
CA GLU A 76 -0.67 19.10 -1.05
C GLU A 76 -0.38 18.62 -2.47
N ALA A 77 0.89 18.55 -2.87
CA ALA A 77 1.29 18.05 -4.19
C ALA A 77 0.92 16.58 -4.42
N SER A 78 0.87 15.80 -3.34
CA SER A 78 0.64 14.34 -3.39
C SER A 78 -0.83 13.94 -3.26
N TRP A 79 -1.71 14.87 -2.87
CA TRP A 79 -3.13 14.58 -2.66
C TRP A 79 -3.81 14.14 -3.96
N ARG A 80 -4.53 13.02 -3.91
CA ARG A 80 -5.36 12.53 -5.02
C ARG A 80 -6.69 11.96 -4.50
N PRO A 81 -7.79 12.10 -5.25
CA PRO A 81 -9.05 11.42 -4.96
C PRO A 81 -8.86 9.91 -4.76
N ARG A 82 -9.73 9.28 -3.96
CA ARG A 82 -9.61 7.84 -3.66
C ARG A 82 -9.83 6.96 -4.90
N ASP A 83 -10.69 7.41 -5.80
CA ASP A 83 -11.08 6.79 -7.05
C ASP A 83 -10.20 7.20 -8.24
N ASP A 84 -9.14 7.98 -8.00
CA ASP A 84 -8.19 8.34 -9.04
C ASP A 84 -7.48 7.09 -9.60
N ARG A 85 -7.65 6.84 -10.90
CA ARG A 85 -7.14 5.62 -11.55
C ARG A 85 -5.61 5.49 -11.47
N GLU A 86 -4.90 6.62 -11.51
CA GLU A 86 -3.44 6.67 -11.47
C GLU A 86 -2.93 6.24 -10.10
N ARG A 87 -3.59 6.74 -9.07
CA ARG A 87 -3.34 6.36 -7.68
C ARG A 87 -3.63 4.88 -7.44
N LEU A 88 -4.79 4.40 -7.87
CA LEU A 88 -5.16 2.99 -7.71
C LEU A 88 -4.17 2.07 -8.44
N ALA A 89 -3.81 2.38 -9.69
CA ALA A 89 -2.84 1.60 -10.45
C ALA A 89 -1.46 1.58 -9.76
N ALA A 90 -0.99 2.73 -9.25
CA ALA A 90 0.27 2.79 -8.51
C ALA A 90 0.22 1.97 -7.22
N GLN A 91 -0.91 1.96 -6.50
CA GLN A 91 -1.10 1.15 -5.30
C GLN A 91 -1.07 -0.35 -5.60
N MET A 92 -1.68 -0.80 -6.70
CA MET A 92 -1.64 -2.22 -7.11
C MET A 92 -0.22 -2.71 -7.41
N VAL A 93 0.57 -1.85 -8.09
CA VAL A 93 1.96 -2.17 -8.41
C VAL A 93 2.83 -2.18 -7.16
N LEU A 94 2.68 -1.13 -6.33
CA LEU A 94 3.45 -0.91 -5.10
C LEU A 94 2.84 -1.61 -3.87
N ALA A 95 1.92 -2.55 -4.08
CA ALA A 95 1.38 -3.38 -3.01
C ALA A 95 2.51 -4.13 -2.29
N ASP A 96 2.26 -4.57 -1.06
CA ASP A 96 3.25 -5.24 -0.22
C ASP A 96 3.77 -6.52 -0.90
N ARG A 97 4.93 -6.39 -1.53
CA ARG A 97 5.63 -7.42 -2.30
C ARG A 97 7.02 -7.57 -1.69
N THR A 98 7.51 -8.80 -1.60
CA THR A 98 8.87 -9.07 -1.08
C THR A 98 9.93 -8.25 -1.81
N SER A 99 9.81 -8.11 -3.13
CA SER A 99 10.72 -7.32 -3.97
C SER A 99 10.68 -5.81 -3.70
N LEU A 100 9.61 -5.29 -3.09
CA LEU A 100 9.37 -3.86 -2.82
C LEU A 100 9.40 -3.50 -1.33
N GLN A 101 9.97 -4.35 -0.47
CA GLN A 101 10.13 -4.06 0.97
C GLN A 101 10.98 -2.81 1.27
N CYS A 102 11.73 -2.33 0.28
CA CYS A 102 12.43 -1.04 0.33
C CYS A 102 11.51 0.18 0.24
N LEU A 103 10.20 -0.02 0.02
CA LEU A 103 9.20 1.03 -0.12
C LEU A 103 8.10 0.89 0.93
N SER A 104 7.48 2.01 1.28
CA SER A 104 6.21 2.03 2.01
C SER A 104 5.32 3.17 1.54
N THR A 105 4.01 2.94 1.51
CA THR A 105 3.04 3.96 1.12
C THR A 105 2.53 4.72 2.35
N GLY A 106 2.36 6.03 2.21
CA GLY A 106 1.80 6.85 3.28
C GLY A 106 0.32 6.58 3.52
N TYR A 107 -0.08 6.69 4.79
CA TYR A 107 -1.47 6.51 5.23
C TYR A 107 -2.08 7.83 5.71
N SER A 108 -3.41 7.91 5.66
CA SER A 108 -4.20 9.05 6.17
C SER A 108 -3.72 10.38 5.59
N THR A 109 -3.17 11.29 6.39
CA THR A 109 -2.70 12.61 5.93
C THR A 109 -1.49 12.56 5.01
N ASN A 110 -0.78 11.43 4.94
CA ASN A 110 0.35 11.21 4.04
C ASN A 110 -0.03 10.35 2.82
N GLU A 111 -1.32 10.10 2.59
CA GLU A 111 -1.78 9.33 1.44
C GLU A 111 -1.32 9.99 0.12
N GLY A 112 -0.78 9.16 -0.78
CA GLY A 112 -0.16 9.63 -2.04
C GLY A 112 1.33 9.96 -1.94
N ILE A 113 1.92 9.97 -0.73
CA ILE A 113 3.37 10.05 -0.53
C ILE A 113 3.95 8.63 -0.54
N LEU A 114 5.07 8.45 -1.23
CA LEU A 114 5.85 7.21 -1.21
C LEU A 114 7.10 7.42 -0.35
N PHE A 115 7.36 6.47 0.54
CA PHE A 115 8.58 6.43 1.35
C PHE A 115 9.54 5.41 0.74
N ILE A 116 10.78 5.83 0.52
CA ILE A 116 11.89 4.98 0.07
C ILE A 116 12.75 4.73 1.30
N ASN A 117 12.63 3.54 1.87
CA ASN A 117 13.32 3.11 3.10
C ASN A 117 14.74 2.61 2.81
N ASP A 118 14.99 2.10 1.60
CA ASP A 118 16.32 1.70 1.13
C ASP A 118 16.52 2.09 -0.34
N MET A 119 17.20 3.22 -0.53
CA MET A 119 17.51 3.76 -1.87
C MET A 119 18.42 2.81 -2.67
N THR A 120 19.34 2.10 -2.01
CA THR A 120 20.30 1.22 -2.69
C THR A 120 19.60 -0.02 -3.24
N ALA A 121 18.71 -0.62 -2.44
CA ALA A 121 17.88 -1.73 -2.89
C ALA A 121 16.96 -1.32 -4.04
N LEU A 122 16.31 -0.15 -3.94
CA LEU A 122 15.39 0.34 -4.96
C LEU A 122 16.09 0.62 -6.30
N THR A 123 17.23 1.32 -6.28
CA THR A 123 18.00 1.65 -7.48
C THR A 123 18.54 0.41 -8.19
N LYS A 124 18.98 -0.60 -7.42
CA LYS A 124 19.38 -1.91 -7.95
C LYS A 124 18.21 -2.66 -8.57
N LEU A 125 17.04 -2.65 -7.93
CA LEU A 125 15.85 -3.31 -8.44
C LEU A 125 15.36 -2.68 -9.75
N LEU A 126 15.29 -1.35 -9.78
CA LEU A 126 14.74 -0.61 -10.91
C LEU A 126 15.77 -0.28 -11.99
N ASP A 127 17.04 -0.65 -11.82
CA ASP A 127 18.15 -0.26 -12.70
C ASP A 127 18.10 1.25 -13.01
N THR A 128 18.19 2.06 -11.94
CA THR A 128 18.01 3.52 -11.98
C THR A 128 18.99 4.20 -11.04
N GLU A 129 19.36 5.44 -11.34
CA GLU A 129 20.16 6.25 -10.43
C GLU A 129 19.31 6.91 -9.33
N ALA A 130 19.85 6.99 -8.11
CA ALA A 130 19.16 7.61 -6.98
C ALA A 130 18.72 9.06 -7.26
N ALA A 131 19.54 9.82 -8.00
CA ALA A 131 19.25 11.20 -8.36
C ALA A 131 17.99 11.34 -9.23
N GLU A 132 17.65 10.35 -10.05
CA GLU A 132 16.43 10.38 -10.85
C GLU A 132 15.18 10.18 -9.99
N LEU A 133 15.31 9.41 -8.91
CA LEU A 133 14.23 9.08 -7.97
C LEU A 133 13.99 10.19 -6.93
N THR A 134 14.91 11.14 -6.80
CA THR A 134 14.84 12.24 -5.82
C THR A 134 14.93 13.63 -6.45
N LYS A 135 14.89 13.71 -7.79
CA LYS A 135 15.01 14.98 -8.54
C LYS A 135 13.90 16.00 -8.25
N ASP A 136 12.75 15.53 -7.77
CA ASP A 136 11.62 16.42 -7.49
C ASP A 136 11.97 17.30 -6.28
N PRO A 137 11.86 18.63 -6.39
CA PRO A 137 12.25 19.55 -5.31
C PRO A 137 11.40 19.40 -4.03
N LEU A 138 10.23 18.76 -4.11
CA LEU A 138 9.41 18.45 -2.95
C LEU A 138 9.81 17.14 -2.25
N SER A 139 10.79 16.42 -2.79
CA SER A 139 11.33 15.23 -2.13
C SER A 139 12.09 15.61 -0.87
N ILE A 140 11.80 14.92 0.23
CA ILE A 140 12.38 15.20 1.54
C ILE A 140 13.26 14.01 1.92
N ALA A 141 14.54 14.28 2.18
CA ALA A 141 15.43 13.33 2.83
C ALA A 141 15.21 13.39 4.35
N ASP A 142 15.11 12.23 4.98
CA ASP A 142 15.08 12.08 6.43
C ASP A 142 16.48 11.74 6.97
N ASP A 143 16.69 11.93 8.28
CA ASP A 143 17.98 11.78 8.95
C ASP A 143 18.46 10.32 8.98
N ASP A 144 17.54 9.35 8.83
CA ASP A 144 17.83 7.92 8.76
C ASP A 144 18.23 7.44 7.35
N GLY A 145 18.29 8.36 6.38
CA GLY A 145 18.61 8.07 4.98
C GLY A 145 17.40 7.65 4.15
N SER A 146 16.20 7.59 4.73
CA SER A 146 14.97 7.40 3.98
C SER A 146 14.56 8.66 3.23
N TRP A 147 13.69 8.50 2.23
CA TRP A 147 13.15 9.60 1.44
C TRP A 147 11.64 9.57 1.38
N ALA A 148 11.00 10.71 1.55
CA ALA A 148 9.59 10.90 1.22
C ALA A 148 9.50 11.63 -0.13
N VAL A 149 8.87 10.99 -1.12
CA VAL A 149 8.75 11.53 -2.48
C VAL A 149 7.30 11.80 -2.84
N PRO A 150 7.02 12.85 -3.65
CA PRO A 150 5.67 13.21 -4.01
C PRO A 150 5.02 12.20 -4.95
N PHE A 151 3.69 12.26 -5.06
CA PHE A 151 2.90 11.38 -5.93
C PHE A 151 3.40 11.33 -7.39
N ALA A 152 3.85 12.45 -7.95
CA ALA A 152 4.40 12.47 -9.30
C ALA A 152 5.63 11.56 -9.45
N THR A 153 6.51 11.55 -8.45
CA THR A 153 7.69 10.67 -8.40
C THR A 153 7.29 9.22 -8.12
N MET A 154 6.29 9.00 -7.23
CA MET A 154 5.68 7.69 -7.01
C MET A 154 5.17 7.07 -8.32
N LEU A 155 4.53 7.84 -9.21
CA LEU A 155 4.06 7.32 -10.50
C LEU A 155 5.19 6.87 -11.41
N VAL A 156 6.31 7.60 -11.43
CA VAL A 156 7.51 7.21 -12.20
C VAL A 156 8.06 5.89 -11.67
N ILE A 157 8.21 5.78 -10.34
CA ILE A 157 8.67 4.56 -9.67
C ILE A 157 7.71 3.39 -9.95
N ALA A 158 6.40 3.59 -9.78
CA ALA A 158 5.39 2.55 -10.03
C ALA A 158 5.40 2.10 -11.49
N LYS A 159 5.53 3.01 -12.46
CA LYS A 159 5.62 2.64 -13.88
C LYS A 159 6.84 1.78 -14.16
N LYS A 160 8.02 2.15 -13.61
CA LYS A 160 9.25 1.37 -13.81
C LYS A 160 9.17 0.02 -13.08
N ALA A 161 8.61 -0.02 -11.88
CA ALA A 161 8.37 -1.26 -11.13
C ALA A 161 7.43 -2.20 -11.89
N ALA A 162 6.36 -1.68 -12.51
CA ALA A 162 5.44 -2.48 -13.32
C ALA A 162 6.12 -3.14 -14.52
N GLN A 163 7.14 -2.50 -15.10
CA GLN A 163 7.92 -3.06 -16.21
C GLN A 163 8.89 -4.14 -15.75
N VAL A 164 9.59 -3.89 -14.64
CA VAL A 164 10.60 -4.82 -14.08
C VAL A 164 9.93 -6.06 -13.47
N LEU A 165 8.79 -5.88 -12.80
CA LEU A 165 8.06 -6.92 -12.08
C LEU A 165 6.78 -7.34 -12.81
N ALA A 166 6.76 -7.21 -14.14
CA ALA A 166 5.56 -7.37 -14.94
C ALA A 166 4.84 -8.71 -14.68
N ASP A 167 5.56 -9.82 -14.69
CA ASP A 167 4.98 -11.16 -14.52
C ASP A 167 4.34 -11.31 -13.11
N ASP A 168 5.03 -10.85 -12.05
CA ASP A 168 4.54 -10.88 -10.66
C ASP A 168 3.33 -9.94 -10.45
N VAL A 169 3.35 -8.78 -11.10
CA VAL A 169 2.27 -7.79 -11.01
C VAL A 169 1.03 -8.33 -11.71
N LEU A 170 1.16 -8.84 -12.94
CA LEU A 170 0.05 -9.40 -13.71
C LEU A 170 -0.57 -10.62 -13.02
N ALA A 171 0.25 -11.49 -12.43
CA ALA A 171 -0.26 -12.64 -11.67
C ALA A 171 -1.06 -12.24 -10.42
N GLU A 172 -0.71 -11.13 -9.76
CA GLU A 172 -1.51 -10.57 -8.65
C GLU A 172 -2.84 -10.00 -9.18
N ILE A 173 -2.80 -9.21 -10.25
CA ILE A 173 -4.01 -8.62 -10.85
C ILE A 173 -5.02 -9.70 -11.25
N GLU A 174 -4.56 -10.80 -11.82
CA GLU A 174 -5.44 -11.93 -12.16
C GLU A 174 -6.09 -12.58 -10.94
N ARG A 175 -5.34 -12.70 -9.83
CA ARG A 175 -5.87 -13.22 -8.56
C ARG A 175 -6.90 -12.27 -7.98
N ASP A 176 -6.59 -10.97 -7.93
CA ASP A 176 -7.50 -9.94 -7.42
C ASP A 176 -8.80 -9.88 -8.23
N GLU A 177 -8.72 -10.02 -9.56
CA GLU A 177 -9.91 -10.09 -10.42
C GLU A 177 -10.71 -11.37 -10.24
N ALA A 178 -10.06 -12.50 -9.99
CA ALA A 178 -10.76 -13.75 -9.69
C ALA A 178 -11.51 -13.65 -8.35
N GLU A 179 -10.87 -13.10 -7.32
CA GLU A 179 -11.51 -12.83 -6.02
C GLU A 179 -12.67 -11.84 -6.18
N ALA A 180 -12.46 -10.72 -6.88
CA ALA A 180 -13.50 -9.72 -7.08
C ALA A 180 -14.70 -10.26 -7.87
N ARG A 181 -14.49 -11.12 -8.89
CA ARG A 181 -15.59 -11.80 -9.60
C ARG A 181 -16.39 -12.71 -8.67
N LEU A 182 -15.73 -13.47 -7.80
CA LEU A 182 -16.41 -14.33 -6.83
C LEU A 182 -17.24 -13.50 -5.85
N GLU A 183 -16.67 -12.40 -5.35
CA GLU A 183 -17.32 -11.49 -4.42
C GLU A 183 -18.48 -10.73 -5.07
N ALA A 184 -18.39 -10.39 -6.35
CA ALA A 184 -19.48 -9.77 -7.10
C ALA A 184 -20.69 -10.70 -7.30
N VAL A 185 -20.52 -12.02 -7.14
CA VAL A 185 -21.61 -13.01 -7.20
C VAL A 185 -22.12 -13.35 -5.80
N HIS A 186 -21.23 -13.54 -4.84
CA HIS A 186 -21.56 -14.11 -3.52
C HIS A 186 -21.52 -13.11 -2.36
N GLY A 187 -21.04 -11.89 -2.61
CA GLY A 187 -20.66 -10.95 -1.56
C GLY A 187 -19.42 -11.40 -0.79
N ARG A 188 -19.03 -10.64 0.23
CA ARG A 188 -17.83 -10.91 1.04
C ARG A 188 -18.14 -10.87 2.52
N TYR A 189 -17.66 -11.86 3.28
CA TYR A 189 -17.75 -11.88 4.73
C TYR A 189 -16.42 -11.53 5.39
N TYR A 190 -16.42 -10.51 6.24
CA TYR A 190 -15.28 -10.13 7.06
C TYR A 190 -15.47 -10.65 8.48
N GLY A 191 -14.66 -11.65 8.86
CA GLY A 191 -14.62 -12.14 10.24
C GLY A 191 -14.07 -11.06 11.19
N SER A 192 -14.72 -10.88 12.34
CA SER A 192 -14.23 -9.98 13.40
C SER A 192 -13.57 -10.79 14.52
N ARG A 193 -12.40 -10.33 15.01
CA ARG A 193 -11.75 -10.90 16.21
C ARG A 193 -12.51 -10.64 17.52
N ARG A 194 -13.55 -9.77 17.52
CA ARG A 194 -14.27 -9.31 18.73
C ARG A 194 -15.79 -9.48 18.69
N GLY A 195 -16.38 -10.18 17.72
CA GLY A 195 -17.84 -10.36 17.66
C GLY A 195 -18.36 -10.84 16.31
N GLU A 196 -19.62 -10.52 16.01
CA GLU A 196 -20.26 -10.81 14.73
C GLU A 196 -19.49 -10.12 13.58
N GLY A 197 -19.06 -10.92 12.60
CA GLY A 197 -18.43 -10.42 11.39
C GLY A 197 -19.41 -9.59 10.54
N HIS A 198 -18.86 -8.86 9.58
CA HIS A 198 -19.63 -7.99 8.70
C HIS A 198 -19.74 -8.62 7.31
N TYR A 199 -20.95 -8.75 6.79
CA TYR A 199 -21.19 -9.19 5.43
C TYR A 199 -21.41 -7.98 4.51
N ILE A 200 -20.70 -7.95 3.40
CA ILE A 200 -20.89 -7.01 2.29
C ILE A 200 -21.62 -7.76 1.18
N GLY A 201 -22.75 -7.19 0.72
CA GLY A 201 -23.54 -7.78 -0.35
C GLY A 201 -22.84 -7.76 -1.71
N ALA A 202 -23.20 -8.72 -2.56
CA ALA A 202 -22.66 -8.89 -3.91
C ALA A 202 -22.72 -7.61 -4.78
N GLU A 203 -23.83 -6.86 -4.70
CA GLU A 203 -24.00 -5.60 -5.45
C GLU A 203 -22.94 -4.54 -5.09
N ILE A 204 -22.59 -4.43 -3.80
CA ILE A 204 -21.56 -3.49 -3.33
C ILE A 204 -20.18 -3.97 -3.80
N CYS A 205 -19.91 -5.28 -3.75
CA CYS A 205 -18.68 -5.85 -4.28
C CYS A 205 -18.53 -5.59 -5.79
N ALA A 206 -19.61 -5.73 -6.57
CA ALA A 206 -19.62 -5.42 -7.99
C ALA A 206 -19.38 -3.92 -8.26
N GLU A 207 -20.05 -3.01 -7.54
CA GLU A 207 -19.84 -1.57 -7.67
C GLU A 207 -18.39 -1.17 -7.32
N VAL A 208 -17.82 -1.79 -6.30
CA VAL A 208 -16.41 -1.58 -5.96
C VAL A 208 -15.52 -2.08 -7.08
N ASP A 209 -15.74 -3.29 -7.61
CA ASP A 209 -14.93 -3.86 -8.69
C ASP A 209 -14.90 -2.98 -9.94
N GLU A 210 -16.05 -2.42 -10.33
CA GLU A 210 -16.16 -1.47 -11.46
C GLU A 210 -15.21 -0.28 -11.33
N ARG A 211 -14.95 0.21 -10.11
CA ARG A 211 -14.01 1.31 -9.85
C ARG A 211 -12.55 0.92 -10.08
N TYR A 212 -12.21 -0.37 -9.90
CA TYR A 212 -10.84 -0.87 -10.05
C TYR A 212 -10.51 -1.27 -11.49
N ILE A 213 -11.51 -1.56 -12.34
CA ILE A 213 -11.29 -1.96 -13.75
C ILE A 213 -10.34 -1.00 -14.50
N PRO A 214 -10.56 0.33 -14.52
CA PRO A 214 -9.69 1.24 -15.27
C PRO A 214 -8.24 1.26 -14.75
N ALA A 215 -8.05 1.02 -13.45
CA ALA A 215 -6.73 0.96 -12.84
C ALA A 215 -6.00 -0.34 -13.23
N ARG A 216 -6.69 -1.48 -13.28
CA ARG A 216 -6.11 -2.76 -13.72
C ARG A 216 -5.69 -2.72 -15.19
N GLU A 217 -6.50 -2.12 -16.04
CA GLU A 217 -6.15 -1.88 -17.45
C GLU A 217 -4.88 -1.03 -17.59
N LEU A 218 -4.78 0.06 -16.82
CA LEU A 218 -3.59 0.91 -16.80
C LEU A 218 -2.34 0.16 -16.30
N VAL A 219 -2.48 -0.74 -15.32
CA VAL A 219 -1.36 -1.60 -14.88
C VAL A 219 -0.90 -2.53 -16.00
N ARG A 220 -1.82 -3.16 -16.73
CA ARG A 220 -1.48 -4.01 -17.88
C ARG A 220 -0.74 -3.23 -18.97
N GLU A 221 -1.23 -2.04 -19.30
CA GLU A 221 -0.56 -1.14 -20.26
C GLU A 221 0.89 -0.85 -19.84
N ARG A 222 1.12 -0.62 -18.55
CA ARG A 222 2.45 -0.31 -18.00
C ARG A 222 3.40 -1.49 -17.97
N CYS A 223 2.89 -2.71 -17.74
CA CYS A 223 3.67 -3.95 -17.80
C CYS A 223 4.17 -4.23 -19.23
N GLY A 224 3.47 -3.72 -20.24
CA GLY A 224 3.84 -3.83 -21.65
C GLY A 224 3.27 -5.07 -22.34
N GLN A 225 3.08 -4.98 -23.65
CA GLN A 225 2.40 -6.01 -24.45
C GLN A 225 3.08 -7.39 -24.38
N GLY A 226 4.41 -7.45 -24.45
CA GLY A 226 5.11 -8.73 -24.39
C GLY A 226 4.98 -9.48 -23.05
N ALA A 227 4.77 -8.77 -21.94
CA ALA A 227 4.49 -9.41 -20.65
C ALA A 227 3.04 -9.87 -20.56
N ALA A 228 2.11 -9.06 -21.08
CA ALA A 228 0.71 -9.45 -21.19
C ALA A 228 0.53 -10.70 -22.06
N GLU A 229 1.17 -10.77 -23.22
CA GLU A 229 1.12 -11.92 -24.13
C GLU A 229 1.69 -13.19 -23.49
N ARG A 230 2.82 -13.10 -22.78
CA ARG A 230 3.37 -14.25 -22.04
C ARG A 230 2.41 -14.72 -20.95
N GLN A 231 1.74 -13.81 -20.27
CA GLN A 231 0.76 -14.16 -19.25
C GLN A 231 -0.48 -14.83 -19.86
N ASP A 232 -0.97 -14.32 -20.99
CA ASP A 232 -2.06 -14.93 -21.75
C ASP A 232 -1.68 -16.34 -22.23
N GLU A 233 -0.45 -16.53 -22.69
CA GLU A 233 0.10 -17.84 -23.07
C GLU A 233 0.17 -18.78 -21.85
N LEU A 234 0.72 -18.31 -20.71
CA LEU A 234 0.77 -19.09 -19.48
C LEU A 234 -0.62 -19.50 -19.00
N LYS A 235 -1.60 -18.60 -19.11
CA LYS A 235 -3.00 -18.88 -18.79
C LYS A 235 -3.58 -19.93 -19.73
N ALA A 236 -3.41 -19.77 -21.04
CA ALA A 236 -3.86 -20.75 -22.03
C ALA A 236 -3.23 -22.14 -21.81
N LEU A 237 -1.94 -22.18 -21.47
CA LEU A 237 -1.26 -23.43 -21.11
C LEU A 237 -1.81 -24.04 -19.82
N ARG A 238 -2.11 -23.25 -18.79
CA ARG A 238 -2.74 -23.72 -17.55
C ARG A 238 -4.14 -24.28 -17.81
N ASP A 239 -4.93 -23.60 -18.63
CA ASP A 239 -6.28 -24.04 -19.02
C ASP A 239 -6.21 -25.35 -19.81
N GLU A 240 -5.23 -25.49 -20.70
CA GLU A 240 -5.03 -26.71 -21.47
C GLU A 240 -4.56 -27.88 -20.59
N VAL A 241 -3.63 -27.65 -19.66
CA VAL A 241 -3.22 -28.65 -18.66
C VAL A 241 -4.42 -29.10 -17.83
N PHE A 242 -5.29 -28.16 -17.43
CA PHE A 242 -6.49 -28.48 -16.68
C PHE A 242 -7.50 -29.28 -17.50
N ARG A 243 -7.72 -28.91 -18.76
CA ARG A 243 -8.58 -29.65 -19.70
C ARG A 243 -8.08 -31.08 -19.91
N LEU A 244 -6.77 -31.25 -20.13
CA LEU A 244 -6.14 -32.57 -20.25
C LEU A 244 -6.26 -33.37 -18.94
N GLY A 245 -6.08 -32.72 -17.79
CA GLY A 245 -6.31 -33.33 -16.48
C GLY A 245 -7.74 -33.89 -16.33
N LYS A 246 -8.76 -33.12 -16.73
CA LYS A 246 -10.16 -33.57 -16.74
C LYS A 246 -10.39 -34.76 -17.65
N LEU A 247 -9.84 -34.74 -18.87
CA LEU A 247 -9.99 -35.85 -19.81
C LEU A 247 -9.32 -37.12 -19.30
N VAL A 248 -8.14 -37.01 -18.68
CA VAL A 248 -7.45 -38.15 -18.09
C VAL A 248 -8.22 -38.69 -16.88
N GLU A 249 -8.78 -37.82 -16.03
CA GLU A 249 -9.65 -38.23 -14.93
C GLU A 249 -10.88 -39.02 -15.42
N GLN A 250 -11.55 -38.52 -16.47
CA GLN A 250 -12.69 -39.21 -17.09
C GLN A 250 -12.27 -40.57 -17.65
N ALA A 251 -11.17 -40.62 -18.40
CA ALA A 251 -10.66 -41.86 -18.97
C ALA A 251 -10.28 -42.90 -17.90
N ILE A 252 -9.66 -42.48 -16.79
CA ILE A 252 -9.34 -43.38 -15.67
C ILE A 252 -10.62 -43.87 -14.99
N THR A 253 -11.60 -42.99 -14.81
CA THR A 253 -12.90 -43.34 -14.21
C THR A 253 -13.64 -44.37 -15.07
N GLU A 254 -13.66 -44.18 -16.38
CA GLU A 254 -14.25 -45.14 -17.31
C GLU A 254 -13.46 -46.46 -17.36
N LEU A 255 -12.12 -46.40 -17.42
CA LEU A 255 -11.27 -47.58 -17.47
C LEU A 255 -11.37 -48.43 -16.20
N ARG A 256 -11.60 -47.81 -15.02
CA ARG A 256 -11.81 -48.54 -13.75
C ARG A 256 -12.99 -49.51 -13.80
N CYS A 257 -13.99 -49.26 -14.65
CA CYS A 257 -15.13 -50.17 -14.83
C CYS A 257 -14.76 -51.47 -15.54
N TRP A 258 -13.62 -51.52 -16.26
CA TRP A 258 -13.25 -52.63 -17.13
C TRP A 258 -11.89 -53.25 -16.78
N ASP A 259 -10.92 -52.45 -16.33
CA ASP A 259 -9.56 -52.87 -16.00
C ASP A 259 -8.96 -51.97 -14.90
N THR A 260 -9.28 -52.31 -13.64
CA THR A 260 -8.78 -51.59 -12.46
C THR A 260 -7.25 -51.55 -12.39
N PRO A 261 -6.51 -52.66 -12.62
CA PRO A 261 -5.04 -52.61 -12.63
C PRO A 261 -4.45 -51.63 -13.65
N ALA A 262 -5.01 -51.56 -14.87
CA ALA A 262 -4.54 -50.61 -15.88
C ALA A 262 -4.86 -49.16 -15.50
N ALA A 263 -6.04 -48.92 -14.92
CA ALA A 263 -6.45 -47.60 -14.44
C ALA A 263 -5.56 -47.09 -13.30
N ASP A 264 -5.23 -47.95 -12.32
CA ASP A 264 -4.33 -47.61 -11.22
C ASP A 264 -2.88 -47.38 -11.70
N GLY A 265 -2.47 -48.09 -12.77
CA GLY A 265 -1.19 -47.87 -13.44
C GLY A 265 -1.11 -46.50 -14.15
N LEU A 266 -2.21 -46.05 -14.76
CA LEU A 266 -2.33 -44.72 -15.37
C LEU A 266 -2.33 -43.60 -14.33
N GLU A 267 -3.06 -43.78 -13.22
CA GLU A 267 -3.07 -42.82 -12.11
C GLU A 267 -1.67 -42.66 -11.49
N LYS A 268 -0.93 -43.75 -11.30
CA LYS A 268 0.47 -43.69 -10.84
C LYS A 268 1.39 -42.94 -11.81
N LYS A 269 1.21 -43.11 -13.13
CA LYS A 269 2.02 -42.42 -14.15
C LYS A 269 1.71 -40.92 -14.24
N LEU A 270 0.50 -40.51 -13.86
CA LEU A 270 0.12 -39.10 -13.78
C LEU A 270 0.93 -38.34 -12.71
N GLY A 271 1.48 -39.05 -11.72
CA GLY A 271 2.37 -38.49 -10.70
C GLY A 271 1.67 -37.59 -9.67
N ILE A 272 0.36 -37.37 -9.81
CA ILE A 272 -0.49 -36.59 -8.91
C ILE A 272 -1.77 -37.40 -8.67
N PRO A 273 -2.19 -37.67 -7.42
CA PRO A 273 -3.44 -38.39 -7.14
C PRO A 273 -4.65 -37.67 -7.73
N ILE A 274 -5.62 -38.40 -8.30
CA ILE A 274 -6.84 -37.81 -8.88
C ILE A 274 -7.60 -36.96 -7.84
N GLU A 275 -7.58 -37.37 -6.58
CA GLU A 275 -8.20 -36.62 -5.48
C GLU A 275 -7.54 -35.26 -5.22
N THR A 276 -6.29 -35.06 -5.63
CA THR A 276 -5.61 -33.77 -5.58
C THR A 276 -6.09 -32.84 -6.69
N LEU A 277 -6.33 -33.38 -7.91
CA LEU A 277 -6.92 -32.65 -9.03
C LEU A 277 -8.37 -32.21 -8.71
N ARG A 278 -9.16 -33.07 -8.05
CA ARG A 278 -10.51 -32.73 -7.56
C ARG A 278 -10.53 -31.64 -6.50
N ARG A 279 -9.50 -31.56 -5.64
CA ARG A 279 -9.40 -30.50 -4.62
C ARG A 279 -9.02 -29.15 -5.21
N SER A 280 -8.14 -29.11 -6.20
CA SER A 280 -7.84 -27.88 -6.97
C SER A 280 -9.03 -27.38 -7.82
N GLN A 281 -9.95 -28.28 -8.18
CA GLN A 281 -11.21 -27.91 -8.85
C GLN A 281 -12.17 -27.17 -7.90
N ARG A 282 -12.28 -27.59 -6.63
CA ARG A 282 -13.18 -26.94 -5.64
C ARG A 282 -12.68 -25.59 -5.10
N SER A 283 -11.45 -25.20 -5.41
CA SER A 283 -10.91 -23.87 -5.07
C SER A 283 -11.02 -22.86 -6.22
N SER A 284 -11.57 -23.29 -7.37
CA SER A 284 -11.71 -22.48 -8.59
C SER A 284 -13.17 -22.33 -9.05
N ASP A 285 -14.10 -22.97 -8.35
CA ASP A 285 -15.56 -22.78 -8.44
C ASP A 285 -16.03 -22.01 -7.19
#